data_AF-A0A542LWK6-F1
#
_entry.id   AF-A0A542LWK6-F1
#
_cell.length_a   1.000
_cell.length_b   1.000
_cell.length_c   1.000
_cell.angle_alpha   90.00
_cell.angle_beta   90.00
_cell.angle_gamma   90.00
#
_symmetry.space_group_name_H-M   'P 1'
#
loop_
_entity.id
_entity.type
_entity.pdbx_description
1 polymer ?
#
loop_
_entity_poly.entity_id
_entity_poly.type
_entity_poly.pdbx_seq_one_letter_code
_entity_poly.pdbx_strand_id
1 'polypeptide(L)' 'MINNYSNTAQLKDLMTAPPMTAQQHAEIMRKRNEQRRKIEDAREARQAEKERYGDR' A
#
# COMPACT_ATOMS: atom_id res chain seq x y z
N MET A 1 -14.27 0.73 -10.08
CA MET A 1 -13.68 -0.10 -8.99
C MET A 1 -12.48 -0.82 -9.58
N ILE A 2 -11.26 -0.53 -9.11
CA ILE A 2 -10.06 -1.24 -9.56
C ILE A 2 -10.10 -2.63 -8.93
N ASN A 3 -10.28 -3.67 -9.75
CA ASN A 3 -10.43 -5.03 -9.28
C ASN A 3 -9.04 -5.63 -8.98
N ASN A 4 -8.57 -5.52 -7.75
CA ASN A 4 -7.24 -5.97 -7.30
C ASN A 4 -7.05 -7.50 -7.31
N TYR A 5 -8.08 -8.26 -7.69
CA TYR A 5 -8.06 -9.73 -7.72
C TYR A 5 -7.76 -10.32 -9.09
N SER A 6 -7.66 -9.49 -10.13
CA SER A 6 -7.28 -9.97 -11.46
C SER A 6 -5.76 -10.02 -11.56
N ASN A 7 -5.17 -11.20 -11.33
CA ASN A 7 -3.77 -11.42 -11.66
C ASN A 7 -3.66 -11.59 -13.18
N THR A 8 -3.02 -10.64 -13.86
CA THR A 8 -2.82 -10.64 -15.31
C THR A 8 -1.61 -11.46 -15.76
N ALA A 9 -0.84 -12.02 -14.83
CA ALA A 9 0.32 -12.85 -15.17
C ALA A 9 -0.11 -14.22 -15.69
N GLN A 10 0.60 -14.73 -16.69
CA GLN A 10 0.32 -16.05 -17.25
C GLN A 10 0.71 -17.13 -16.24
N LEU A 11 -0.07 -18.22 -16.17
CA LEU A 11 0.17 -19.31 -15.21
C LEU A 11 1.60 -19.87 -15.32
N LYS A 12 2.14 -19.97 -16.54
CA LYS A 12 3.51 -20.43 -16.77
C LYS A 12 4.53 -19.57 -15.99
N ASP A 13 4.36 -18.25 -16.03
CA ASP A 13 5.27 -17.32 -15.35
C ASP A 13 5.17 -17.44 -13.84
N LEU A 14 3.98 -17.67 -13.28
CA LEU A 14 3.82 -17.93 -11.85
C LEU A 14 4.54 -19.22 -11.41
N MET A 15 4.51 -20.26 -12.25
CA MET A 15 5.07 -21.57 -11.91
C MET A 15 6.59 -21.64 -12.08
N THR A 16 7.17 -20.77 -12.91
CA THR A 16 8.62 -20.74 -13.18
C THR A 16 9.33 -19.55 -12.54
N ALA A 17 8.61 -18.67 -11.85
CA ALA A 17 9.22 -17.54 -11.17
C ALA A 17 10.14 -18.02 -10.03
N PRO A 18 11.36 -17.46 -9.90
CA PRO A 18 12.22 -17.75 -8.76
C PRO A 18 11.58 -17.21 -7.46
N PRO A 19 11.91 -17.81 -6.30
CA PRO A 19 11.45 -17.29 -5.02
C PRO A 19 11.96 -15.87 -4.81
N MET A 20 11.09 -15.01 -4.27
CA MET A 20 11.42 -13.62 -3.96
C MET A 20 12.61 -13.55 -3.00
N THR A 21 13.56 -12.66 -3.26
CA THR A 21 14.70 -12.46 -2.38
C THR A 21 14.32 -11.62 -1.15
N ALA A 22 15.08 -11.75 -0.06
CA ALA A 22 14.87 -10.94 1.14
C ALA A 22 14.96 -9.42 0.86
N GLN A 23 15.85 -9.01 -0.06
CA GLN A 23 15.99 -7.62 -0.48
C GLN A 23 14.73 -7.13 -1.22
N GLN A 24 14.23 -7.90 -2.18
CA GLN A 24 13.00 -7.57 -2.91
C GLN A 24 11.80 -7.46 -1.95
N HIS A 25 11.70 -8.38 -0.99
CA HIS A 25 10.67 -8.33 0.03
C HIS A 25 10.76 -7.05 0.88
N ALA A 26 11.96 -6.67 1.32
CA ALA A 26 12.19 -5.46 2.09
C ALA A 26 11.80 -4.19 1.30
N GLU A 27 12.11 -4.13 0.00
CA GLU A 27 11.71 -3.02 -0.88
C GLU A 27 10.20 -2.89 -1.01
N ILE A 28 9.49 -4.00 -1.21
CA ILE A 28 8.02 -4.03 -1.26
C ILE A 28 7.44 -3.52 0.06
N MET A 29 7.99 -3.95 1.20
CA MET A 29 7.52 -3.52 2.51
C MET A 29 7.78 -2.03 2.76
N ARG A 30 8.93 -1.49 2.33
CA ARG A 30 9.19 -0.05 2.38
C ARG A 30 8.14 0.74 1.61
N LYS A 31 7.84 0.35 0.38
CA LYS A 31 6.82 1.00 -0.46
C LYS A 31 5.43 0.94 0.17
N ARG A 32 5.04 -0.21 0.72
CA ARG A 32 3.75 -0.38 1.41
C ARG A 32 3.65 0.50 2.65
N ASN A 33 4.72 0.57 3.45
CA ASN A 33 4.76 1.40 4.65
C ASN A 33 4.69 2.89 4.30
N GLU A 34 5.37 3.34 3.25
CA GLU A 34 5.30 4.72 2.78
C GLU A 34 3.88 5.12 2.38
N GLN A 35 3.20 4.27 1.58
CA GLN A 35 1.81 4.51 1.19
C GLN A 35 0.87 4.56 2.39
N ARG A 36 1.06 3.65 3.35
CA ARG A 36 0.26 3.61 4.58
C ARG A 36 0.45 4.88 5.41
N ARG A 37 1.70 5.31 5.62
CA ARG A 37 2.01 6.55 6.36
C ARG A 37 1.33 7.77 5.74
N LYS A 38 1.40 7.94 4.41
CA LYS A 38 0.72 9.05 3.73
C LYS A 38 -0.79 9.11 4.01
N ILE A 39 -1.44 7.95 4.11
CA ILE A 39 -2.87 7.87 4.43
C ILE A 39 -3.12 8.16 5.92
N GLU A 40 -2.28 7.63 6.80
CA GLU A 40 -2.33 7.87 8.25
C GLU A 40 -2.13 9.36 8.54
N ASP A 41 -1.07 9.99 8.02
CA ASP A 41 -0.77 11.42 8.17
C ASP A 41 -1.94 12.29 7.69
N ALA A 42 -2.56 11.95 6.55
CA ALA A 42 -3.71 12.69 6.02
C ALA A 42 -5.00 12.47 6.83
N ARG A 43 -5.12 11.37 7.57
CA ARG A 43 -6.23 11.14 8.52
C ARG A 43 -5.99 11.92 9.80
N GLU A 44 -4.78 11.89 10.33
CA GLU A 44 -4.39 12.63 11.53
C GLU A 44 -4.54 14.14 11.32
N ALA A 45 -4.12 14.67 10.16
CA ALA A 45 -4.30 16.07 9.82
C ALA A 45 -5.79 16.49 9.80
N ARG A 46 -6.65 15.67 9.19
CA ARG A 46 -8.10 15.91 9.17
C ARG A 46 -8.72 15.83 10.57
N GLN A 47 -8.27 14.89 11.39
CA GLN A 47 -8.75 14.76 12.76
C GLN A 47 -8.34 15.98 13.60
N ALA A 48 -7.08 16.42 13.49
CA ALA A 48 -6.58 17.61 14.16
C ALA A 48 -7.30 18.90 13.71
N GLU A 49 -7.65 19.01 12.43
CA GLU A 49 -8.46 20.12 11.91
C GLU A 49 -9.87 20.13 12.53
N LYS A 50 -10.54 18.98 12.58
CA LYS A 50 -11.85 18.82 13.22
C LYS A 50 -11.81 19.20 14.70
N GLU A 51 -10.78 18.76 15.42
CA GLU A 51 -10.60 19.09 16.84
C GLU A 51 -10.37 20.59 17.07
N ARG A 52 -9.65 21.28 16.18
CA ARG A 52 -9.35 22.70 16.33
C ARG A 52 -10.50 23.62 15.95
N TYR A 53 -11.29 23.26 14.94
CA TYR A 53 -12.26 24.19 14.34
C TYR A 53 -13.72 23.74 14.44
N GLY A 54 -13.99 22.54 14.95
CA GLY A 54 -15.32 21.93 14.93
C GLY A 54 -15.77 21.56 13.50
N ASP A 55 -16.87 20.83 13.39
CA ASP A 55 -17.51 20.53 12.09
C ASP A 55 -18.11 21.85 11.57
N ARG A 56 -17.42 22.53 10.65
CA ARG A 56 -17.98 23.66 9.91
C ARG A 56 -18.72 23.18 8.68
#